data_AF-A0A5C7SS42-F1
#
_entry.id   AF-A0A5C7SS42-F1
#
_cell.length_a   1.000
_cell.length_b   1.000
_cell.length_c   1.000
_cell.angle_alpha   90.00
_cell.angle_beta   90.00
_cell.angle_gamma   90.00
#
_symmetry.space_group_name_H-M   'P 1'
#
loop_
_entity.id
_entity.type
_entity.pdbx_description
1 polymer ?
#
loop_
_entity_poly.entity_id
_entity_poly.type
_entity_poly.pdbx_seq_one_letter_code
_entity_poly.pdbx_strand_id
1 'polypeptide(L)'
;LVIARHHKVAPLDLAALFPGQALPADVTKAELYALLGLYADGKGKHIEYEADPALKDAENIPLKEDIVGYVLREVRPYVADAWIDRETLDEQDGGIGKVGYEINFNRVFFQYQPPRPLHEIDAELAEVEKEILDLLREVTE
;
A
#
# COMPACT_ATOMS: atom_id res chain seq x y z
N LEU A 1 -12.78 22.62 3.32
CA LEU A 1 -12.72 23.62 2.23
C LEU A 1 -11.76 23.06 1.20
N VAL A 2 -12.28 22.49 0.10
CA VAL A 2 -11.43 21.91 -0.93
C VAL A 2 -10.94 23.04 -1.82
N ILE A 3 -9.64 23.30 -1.82
CA ILE A 3 -9.05 24.30 -2.71
C ILE A 3 -9.01 23.68 -4.11
N ALA A 4 -9.83 24.18 -5.02
CA ALA A 4 -9.83 23.77 -6.42
C ALA A 4 -8.70 24.50 -7.15
N ARG A 5 -7.72 23.75 -7.68
CA ARG A 5 -6.70 24.31 -8.58
C ARG A 5 -7.19 24.13 -10.02
N HIS A 6 -7.20 25.22 -10.78
CA HIS A 6 -7.57 25.19 -12.20
C HIS A 6 -6.33 24.99 -13.06
N HIS A 7 -6.20 23.84 -13.71
CA HIS A 7 -5.09 23.55 -14.60
C HIS A 7 -5.49 23.74 -16.07
N LYS A 8 -4.63 24.42 -16.86
CA LYS A 8 -4.65 24.30 -18.33
C LYS A 8 -4.04 22.94 -18.65
N VAL A 9 -4.83 22.05 -19.22
CA VAL A 9 -4.39 20.67 -19.46
C VAL A 9 -3.38 20.64 -20.61
N ALA A 10 -2.14 20.26 -20.31
CA ALA A 10 -1.24 19.72 -21.30
C ALA A 10 -1.74 18.32 -21.69
N PRO A 11 -1.59 17.88 -22.96
CA PRO A 11 -1.97 16.53 -23.35
C PRO A 11 -1.29 15.52 -22.43
N LEU A 12 -2.08 14.63 -21.80
CA LEU A 12 -1.52 13.53 -21.02
C LEU A 12 -0.77 12.58 -21.96
N ASP A 13 0.52 12.40 -21.70
CA ASP A 13 1.34 11.40 -22.38
C ASP A 13 1.19 10.07 -21.66
N LEU A 14 0.29 9.24 -22.15
CA LEU A 14 -0.05 7.95 -21.55
C LEU A 14 1.12 6.96 -21.58
N ALA A 15 1.97 7.04 -22.61
CA ALA A 15 3.15 6.19 -22.71
C ALA A 15 4.22 6.57 -21.69
N ALA A 16 4.31 7.86 -21.34
CA ALA A 16 5.18 8.32 -20.27
C ALA A 16 4.61 8.00 -18.87
N LEU A 17 3.30 8.12 -18.67
CA LEU A 17 2.67 7.88 -17.37
C LEU A 17 2.56 6.38 -17.03
N PHE A 18 2.35 5.53 -18.03
CA PHE A 18 2.20 4.09 -17.86
C PHE A 18 3.11 3.35 -18.84
N PRO A 19 4.44 3.38 -18.63
CA PRO A 19 5.41 2.78 -19.55
C PRO A 19 5.19 1.27 -19.66
N GLY A 20 5.02 0.79 -20.89
CA GLY A 20 4.87 -0.65 -21.17
C GLY A 20 3.52 -1.27 -20.80
N GLN A 21 2.54 -0.47 -20.36
CA GLN A 21 1.19 -0.94 -20.02
C GLN A 21 0.20 -0.68 -21.16
N ALA A 22 -0.80 -1.55 -21.26
CA ALA A 22 -1.91 -1.38 -22.19
C ALA A 22 -3.12 -0.82 -21.44
N LEU A 23 -3.74 0.21 -21.99
CA LEU A 23 -5.01 0.68 -21.43
C LEU A 23 -6.14 -0.30 -21.78
N PRO A 24 -7.07 -0.56 -20.86
CA PRO A 24 -8.26 -1.34 -21.17
C PRO A 24 -9.05 -0.66 -22.31
N ALA A 25 -9.53 -1.46 -23.28
CA ALA A 25 -10.12 -0.97 -24.52
C ALA A 25 -11.46 -0.23 -24.34
N ASP A 26 -12.10 -0.43 -23.19
CA ASP A 26 -13.38 0.14 -22.78
C ASP A 26 -13.25 1.51 -22.10
N VAL A 27 -12.04 1.92 -21.69
CA VAL A 27 -11.83 3.16 -20.95
C VAL A 27 -11.87 4.36 -21.88
N THR A 28 -12.81 5.27 -21.61
CA THR A 28 -12.91 6.51 -22.36
C THR A 28 -11.84 7.52 -21.92
N LYS A 29 -11.48 8.46 -22.81
CA LYS A 29 -10.55 9.55 -22.46
C LYS A 29 -11.03 10.36 -21.25
N ALA A 30 -12.35 10.61 -21.13
CA ALA A 30 -12.90 11.37 -20.02
C ALA A 30 -12.76 10.61 -18.69
N GLU A 31 -13.00 9.31 -18.71
CA GLU A 31 -12.86 8.43 -17.55
C GLU A 31 -11.40 8.32 -17.10
N LEU A 32 -10.46 8.20 -18.06
CA LEU A 32 -9.04 8.22 -17.77
C LEU A 32 -8.58 9.53 -17.12
N TYR A 33 -9.14 10.65 -17.54
CA TYR A 33 -8.81 11.95 -16.93
C TYR A 33 -9.37 12.03 -15.50
N ALA A 34 -10.59 11.54 -15.28
CA ALA A 34 -11.17 11.45 -13.94
C ALA A 34 -10.34 10.52 -13.02
N LEU A 35 -9.88 9.38 -13.53
CA LEU A 35 -8.97 8.47 -12.81
C LEU A 35 -7.63 9.12 -12.44
N LEU A 36 -7.23 10.19 -13.13
CA LEU A 36 -6.02 10.95 -12.85
C LEU A 36 -6.30 12.23 -12.04
N GLY A 37 -7.50 12.35 -11.46
CA GLY A 37 -7.92 13.48 -10.63
C GLY A 37 -8.31 14.74 -11.41
N LEU A 38 -8.49 14.63 -12.72
CA LEU A 38 -8.80 15.75 -13.61
C LEU A 38 -10.27 15.71 -14.03
N TYR A 39 -11.09 16.58 -13.44
CA TYR A 39 -12.53 16.65 -13.68
C TYR A 39 -12.90 17.81 -14.62
N ALA A 40 -13.77 17.60 -15.60
CA ALA A 40 -14.14 18.64 -16.55
C ALA A 40 -14.99 19.76 -15.93
N ASP A 41 -14.63 21.02 -16.17
CA ASP A 41 -15.32 22.25 -15.71
C ASP A 41 -16.43 22.72 -16.69
N GLY A 42 -16.79 21.91 -17.69
CA GLY A 42 -17.78 22.27 -18.73
C GLY A 42 -17.35 23.38 -19.71
N LYS A 43 -16.25 24.10 -19.43
CA LYS A 43 -15.71 25.21 -20.24
C LYS A 43 -14.38 24.86 -20.95
N GLY A 44 -14.12 23.57 -21.15
CA GLY A 44 -12.87 23.08 -21.75
C GLY A 44 -11.64 23.15 -20.82
N LYS A 45 -11.85 23.41 -19.52
CA LYS A 45 -10.83 23.34 -18.46
C LYS A 45 -11.08 22.14 -17.57
N HIS A 46 -10.06 21.73 -16.81
CA HIS A 46 -10.19 20.69 -15.79
C HIS A 46 -9.91 21.27 -14.41
N ILE A 47 -10.61 20.73 -13.41
CA ILE A 47 -10.48 21.03 -11.99
C ILE A 47 -9.74 19.86 -11.37
N GLU A 48 -8.73 20.19 -10.58
CA GLU A 48 -8.03 19.25 -9.71
C GLU A 48 -8.31 19.64 -8.25
N TYR A 49 -8.68 18.64 -7.46
CA TYR A 49 -8.95 18.79 -6.05
C TYR A 49 -7.70 18.44 -5.25
N GLU A 50 -7.46 19.20 -4.18
CA GLU A 50 -6.39 18.88 -3.24
C GLU A 50 -6.75 17.60 -2.45
N ALA A 51 -5.86 16.61 -2.49
CA ALA A 51 -6.03 15.35 -1.77
C ALA A 51 -5.92 15.58 -0.26
N ASP A 52 -6.79 14.95 0.53
CA ASP A 52 -6.63 14.89 1.98
C ASP A 52 -5.51 13.88 2.31
N PRO A 53 -4.41 14.30 2.95
CA PRO A 53 -3.32 13.38 3.30
C PRO A 53 -3.76 12.21 4.19
N ALA A 54 -4.82 12.37 4.99
CA ALA A 54 -5.33 11.32 5.87
C ALA A 54 -6.10 10.22 5.12
N LEU A 55 -6.51 10.48 3.88
CA LEU A 55 -7.26 9.53 3.03
C LEU A 55 -6.39 8.93 1.92
N LYS A 56 -5.09 9.22 1.90
CA LYS A 56 -4.17 8.59 0.95
C LYS A 56 -3.94 7.13 1.32
N ASP A 57 -4.09 6.25 0.34
CA ASP A 57 -3.79 4.84 0.46
C ASP A 57 -2.93 4.36 -0.71
N ALA A 58 -2.30 3.20 -0.57
CA ALA A 58 -1.44 2.58 -1.58
C ALA A 58 -1.92 1.17 -1.90
N GLU A 59 -2.07 0.88 -3.19
CA GLU A 59 -2.46 -0.44 -3.69
C GLU A 59 -1.25 -1.22 -4.20
N ASN A 60 -1.18 -2.50 -3.84
CA ASN A 60 -0.14 -3.40 -4.35
C ASN A 60 -0.64 -4.12 -5.59
N ILE A 61 -0.21 -3.66 -6.76
CA ILE A 61 -0.65 -4.19 -8.05
C ILE A 61 0.38 -5.21 -8.56
N PRO A 62 -0.05 -6.42 -8.96
CA PRO A 62 0.85 -7.39 -9.57
C PRO A 62 1.57 -6.81 -10.80
N LEU A 63 2.89 -7.03 -10.91
CA LEU A 63 3.71 -6.44 -11.98
C LEU A 63 3.22 -6.74 -13.42
N LYS A 64 2.49 -7.84 -13.62
CA LYS A 64 1.97 -8.26 -14.93
C LYS A 64 0.61 -7.65 -15.26
N GLU A 65 0.07 -6.82 -14.39
CA GLU A 65 -1.26 -6.26 -14.51
C GLU A 65 -1.19 -4.75 -14.74
N ASP A 66 -2.06 -4.24 -15.62
CA ASP A 66 -2.13 -2.82 -15.94
C ASP A 66 -2.79 -2.04 -14.79
N ILE A 67 -2.17 -0.93 -14.37
CA ILE A 67 -2.58 -0.13 -13.21
C ILE A 67 -4.01 0.37 -13.39
N VAL A 68 -4.32 0.93 -14.56
CA VAL A 68 -5.65 1.47 -14.88
C VAL A 68 -6.72 0.38 -14.82
N GLY A 69 -6.43 -0.80 -15.36
CA GLY A 69 -7.35 -1.94 -15.33
C GLY A 69 -7.61 -2.45 -13.91
N TYR A 70 -6.55 -2.54 -13.10
CA TYR A 70 -6.67 -2.93 -11.69
C TYR A 70 -7.53 -1.95 -10.90
N VAL A 71 -7.24 -0.65 -11.00
CA VAL A 71 -7.97 0.40 -10.27
C VAL A 71 -9.45 0.40 -10.63
N LEU A 72 -9.79 0.21 -11.91
CA LEU A 72 -11.18 0.13 -12.35
C LEU A 72 -11.92 -1.09 -11.81
N ARG A 73 -11.24 -2.23 -11.65
CA ARG A 73 -11.85 -3.48 -11.21
C ARG A 73 -11.92 -3.62 -9.70
N GLU A 74 -10.86 -3.25 -9.00
CA GLU A 74 -10.69 -3.55 -7.56
C GLU A 74 -10.88 -2.32 -6.66
N VAL A 75 -10.71 -1.09 -7.16
CA VAL A 75 -10.80 0.13 -6.33
C VAL A 75 -12.11 0.86 -6.59
N ARG A 76 -12.37 1.24 -7.84
CA ARG A 76 -13.50 2.08 -8.26
C ARG A 76 -14.88 1.55 -7.83
N PRO A 77 -15.17 0.23 -7.79
CA PRO A 77 -16.46 -0.27 -7.32
C PRO A 77 -16.72 -0.01 -5.84
N TYR A 78 -15.68 0.13 -5.03
CA TYR A 78 -15.79 0.35 -3.58
C TYR A 78 -15.57 1.82 -3.20
N VAL A 79 -14.70 2.53 -3.93
CA VAL A 79 -14.36 3.94 -3.70
C VAL A 79 -14.52 4.72 -5.01
N ALA A 80 -15.75 5.19 -5.24
CA ALA A 80 -16.13 5.81 -6.51
C ALA A 80 -15.50 7.19 -6.76
N ASP A 81 -14.96 7.82 -5.73
CA ASP A 81 -14.23 9.08 -5.78
C ASP A 81 -12.71 8.89 -5.75
N ALA A 82 -12.20 7.65 -5.77
CA ALA A 82 -10.76 7.41 -5.84
C ALA A 82 -10.17 7.82 -7.21
N TRP A 83 -8.98 8.41 -7.16
CA TRP A 83 -8.12 8.71 -8.31
C TRP A 83 -6.67 8.34 -8.01
N ILE A 84 -5.89 8.16 -9.07
CA ILE A 84 -4.48 7.79 -9.05
C ILE A 84 -3.64 9.06 -8.86
N ASP A 85 -2.71 9.01 -7.89
CA ASP A 85 -1.73 10.06 -7.67
C ASP A 85 -0.71 10.11 -8.81
N ARG A 86 -0.53 11.29 -9.42
CA ARG A 86 0.41 11.53 -10.53
C ARG A 86 1.78 12.01 -10.08
N GLU A 87 1.92 12.39 -8.81
CA GLU A 87 3.18 12.92 -8.27
C GLU A 87 4.12 11.79 -7.82
N THR A 88 3.56 10.62 -7.51
CA THR A 88 4.33 9.44 -7.11
C THR A 88 4.82 8.68 -8.35
N LEU A 89 6.06 8.92 -8.73
CA LEU A 89 6.69 8.33 -9.91
C LEU A 89 7.83 7.36 -9.56
N ASP A 90 8.04 6.35 -10.39
CA ASP A 90 9.16 5.44 -10.28
C ASP A 90 10.46 6.10 -10.76
N GLU A 91 11.58 5.77 -10.11
CA GLU A 91 12.87 6.40 -10.39
C GLU A 91 13.54 5.84 -11.65
N GLN A 92 13.17 4.63 -12.09
CA GLN A 92 13.81 3.96 -13.21
C GLN A 92 13.07 4.21 -14.52
N ASP A 93 11.75 4.10 -14.52
CA ASP A 93 10.94 4.26 -15.74
C ASP A 93 10.17 5.59 -15.81
N GLY A 94 10.10 6.35 -14.72
CA GLY A 94 9.38 7.63 -14.65
C GLY A 94 7.85 7.50 -14.72
N GLY A 95 7.33 6.28 -14.72
CA GLY A 95 5.91 5.97 -14.71
C GLY A 95 5.27 6.19 -13.35
N ILE A 96 3.94 6.19 -13.31
CA ILE A 96 3.17 6.31 -12.08
C ILE A 96 3.34 5.05 -11.21
N GLY A 97 3.60 5.26 -9.93
CA GLY A 97 3.76 4.23 -8.92
C GLY A 97 5.22 4.00 -8.54
N LYS A 98 5.48 2.91 -7.81
CA LYS A 98 6.83 2.43 -7.48
C LYS A 98 6.90 0.96 -7.81
N VAL A 99 7.89 0.57 -8.62
CA VAL A 99 8.08 -0.84 -8.99
C VAL A 99 9.05 -1.49 -8.01
N GLY A 100 8.62 -2.59 -7.40
CA GLY A 100 9.43 -3.29 -6.40
C GLY A 100 9.10 -4.78 -6.32
N TYR A 101 9.93 -5.49 -5.57
CA TYR A 101 9.73 -6.91 -5.26
C TYR A 101 9.53 -7.06 -3.74
N GLU A 102 8.51 -7.80 -3.36
CA GLU A 102 8.30 -8.19 -1.97
C GLU A 102 8.89 -9.59 -1.74
N ILE A 103 9.78 -9.71 -0.77
CA ILE A 103 10.26 -11.00 -0.26
C ILE A 103 9.59 -11.23 1.08
N ASN A 104 8.60 -12.13 1.13
CA ASN A 104 7.98 -12.51 2.40
C ASN A 104 8.94 -13.41 3.18
N PHE A 105 9.70 -12.80 4.10
CA PHE A 105 10.72 -13.50 4.88
C PHE A 105 10.14 -14.64 5.72
N ASN A 106 8.96 -14.44 6.30
CA ASN A 106 8.27 -15.47 7.09
C ASN A 106 7.85 -16.67 6.23
N ARG A 107 7.55 -16.48 4.95
CA ARG A 107 7.21 -17.61 4.08
C ARG A 107 8.44 -18.37 3.60
N VAL A 108 9.52 -17.66 3.30
CA VAL A 108 10.69 -18.24 2.61
C VAL A 108 11.77 -18.73 3.59
N PHE A 109 11.96 -18.03 4.70
CA PHE A 109 13.07 -18.27 5.63
C PHE A 109 12.60 -18.71 7.02
N PHE A 110 11.30 -18.91 7.23
CA PHE A 110 10.82 -19.43 8.51
C PHE A 110 11.27 -20.87 8.68
N GLN A 111 12.19 -21.05 9.62
CA GLN A 111 12.52 -22.35 10.16
C GLN A 111 11.65 -22.56 11.40
N TYR A 112 10.82 -23.59 11.37
CA TYR A 112 10.06 -23.99 12.54
C TYR A 112 11.03 -24.27 13.70
N GLN A 113 10.96 -23.45 14.75
CA GLN A 113 11.62 -23.75 16.00
C GLN A 113 10.61 -24.47 16.89
N PRO A 114 10.83 -25.76 17.20
CA PRO A 114 9.99 -26.44 18.16
C PRO A 114 10.08 -25.71 19.51
N PRO A 115 8.98 -25.64 20.27
CA PRO A 115 9.02 -25.18 21.64
C PRO A 115 10.03 -25.99 22.46
N ARG A 116 10.62 -25.36 23.48
CA ARG A 116 11.48 -26.06 24.43
C ARG A 116 10.73 -27.24 25.10
N PRO A 117 11.39 -28.38 25.37
CA PRO A 117 10.76 -29.54 26.00
C PRO A 117 10.10 -29.21 27.34
N LEU A 118 8.96 -29.83 27.63
CA LEU A 118 8.21 -29.57 28.88
C LEU A 118 9.02 -29.87 30.15
N HIS A 119 9.84 -30.93 30.12
CA HIS A 119 10.66 -31.31 31.27
C HIS A 119 11.75 -30.28 31.63
N GLU A 120 12.22 -29.50 30.67
CA GLU A 120 13.14 -28.37 30.94
C GLU A 120 12.38 -27.25 31.67
N ILE A 121 11.13 -26.98 31.27
CA ILE A 121 10.25 -26.02 31.94
C ILE A 121 10.02 -26.44 33.38
N ASP A 122 9.67 -27.70 33.61
CA ASP A 122 9.40 -28.23 34.96
C ASP A 122 10.63 -28.16 35.87
N ALA A 123 11.82 -28.44 35.33
CA ALA A 123 13.07 -28.36 36.08
C ALA A 123 13.43 -26.91 36.47
N GLU A 124 13.32 -25.97 35.52
CA GLU A 124 13.53 -24.55 35.79
C GLU A 124 12.51 -24.00 36.80
N LEU A 125 11.24 -24.40 36.69
CA LEU A 125 10.21 -24.00 37.65
C LEU A 125 10.53 -24.49 39.06
N ALA A 126 10.96 -25.74 39.21
CA ALA A 126 11.34 -26.30 40.51
C ALA A 126 12.58 -25.60 41.11
N GLU A 127 13.54 -25.19 40.27
CA GLU A 127 14.71 -24.43 40.70
C GLU A 127 14.32 -23.03 41.21
N VAL A 128 13.48 -22.31 40.43
CA VAL A 128 12.95 -21.00 40.83
C VAL A 128 12.11 -21.10 42.11
N GLU A 129 11.27 -22.13 42.24
CA GLU A 129 10.50 -22.38 43.47
C GLU A 129 11.41 -22.55 44.69
N LYS A 130 12.51 -23.29 44.53
CA LYS A 130 13.48 -23.50 45.61
C LYS A 130 14.18 -22.19 46.00
N GLU A 131 14.64 -21.39 45.04
CA GLU A 131 15.23 -20.08 45.32
C GLU A 131 14.27 -19.16 46.06
N ILE A 132 12.99 -19.13 45.67
CA ILE A 132 11.95 -18.35 46.36
C ILE A 132 11.80 -18.83 47.81
N LEU A 133 11.78 -20.14 48.05
CA LEU A 133 11.66 -20.69 49.41
C LEU A 133 12.88 -20.36 50.27
N ASP A 134 14.08 -20.37 49.70
CA ASP A 134 15.31 -20.05 50.42
C ASP A 134 15.36 -18.54 50.78
N LEU A 135 15.00 -17.65 49.84
CA LEU A 135 14.85 -16.21 50.10
C LEU A 135 13.80 -15.90 51.17
N LEU A 136 12.66 -16.58 51.13
CA LEU A 136 11.62 -16.39 52.15
C LEU A 136 12.09 -16.84 53.53
N ARG A 137 12.88 -17.91 53.62
CA ARG A 137 13.48 -18.37 54.88
C ARG A 137 14.43 -17.33 55.47
N GLU A 138 15.31 -16.75 54.66
CA GLU A 138 16.25 -15.70 55.10
C GLU A 138 15.56 -14.45 55.67
N VAL A 139 14.33 -14.16 55.25
CA VAL A 139 13.55 -13.00 55.74
C VAL A 139 12.73 -13.34 57.00
N THR A 140 12.45 -14.63 57.24
CA THR A 140 11.67 -15.09 58.39
C THR A 140 12.51 -15.50 59.62
N GLU A 141 13.84 -15.54 59.48
CA GLU A 141 14.81 -15.61 60.60
C GLU A 141 15.28 -14.21 61.04
#